data_AF-A0A1Y5XK04-F1
#
_entry.id   AF-A0A1Y5XK04-F1
#
_cell.length_a   1.000
_cell.length_b   1.000
_cell.length_c   1.000
_cell.angle_alpha   90.00
_cell.angle_beta   90.00
_cell.angle_gamma   90.00
#
_symmetry.space_group_name_H-M   'P 1'
#
loop_
_entity.id
_entity.type
_entity.pdbx_description
1 polymer ?
#
loop_
_entity_poly.entity_id
_entity_poly.type
_entity_poly.pdbx_seq_one_letter_code
_entity_poly.pdbx_strand_id
1 'polypeptide(L)'
;MVVRTDRPFRPDDVYDRDQASDGVSRYGAYLARHRGKFLDFDEQPTTGRLEFAANAWRVASSPIMAPPYVKSNPRVQSAEVMWDEFGHMAVDVVIGAKGALTLPRELRYKARGWQRDSLSPRRWFDPQDPQHLTVLPMVLVRVPITLGDLPEPVYRDTATPETLTAKDAVWEICAMLNRVVAGVLDGLD
;
A
#
# COMPACT_ATOMS: atom_id res chain seq x y z
N MET A 1 13.62 -25.02 6.44
CA MET A 1 13.25 -24.09 7.52
C MET A 1 12.48 -22.94 6.86
N VAL A 2 11.15 -22.96 6.92
CA VAL A 2 10.32 -21.90 6.31
C VAL A 2 10.54 -20.65 7.14
N VAL A 3 11.23 -19.65 6.58
CA VAL A 3 11.29 -18.32 7.18
C VAL A 3 9.85 -17.81 7.16
N ARG A 4 9.18 -17.77 8.30
CA ARG A 4 7.90 -17.07 8.40
C ARG A 4 8.12 -15.66 7.89
N THR A 5 7.57 -15.33 6.74
CA THR A 5 7.56 -13.96 6.24
C THR A 5 6.92 -13.10 7.32
N ASP A 6 7.68 -12.10 7.75
CA ASP A 6 7.16 -10.95 8.46
C ASP A 6 5.93 -10.45 7.68
N ARG A 7 4.78 -10.23 8.34
CA ARG A 7 3.52 -9.74 7.72
C ARG A 7 3.77 -8.77 6.54
N PRO A 8 3.23 -9.02 5.34
CA PRO A 8 3.52 -8.21 4.16
C PRO A 8 3.23 -6.72 4.29
N PHE A 9 2.26 -6.34 5.11
CA PHE A 9 1.88 -4.96 5.39
C PHE A 9 1.78 -4.74 6.91
N ARG A 10 2.36 -3.63 7.38
CA ARG A 10 2.40 -3.25 8.80
C ARG A 10 2.21 -1.75 8.97
N PRO A 11 1.13 -1.31 9.62
CA PRO A 11 1.06 0.04 10.17
C PRO A 11 2.20 0.25 11.18
N ASP A 12 2.80 1.45 11.19
CA ASP A 12 3.90 1.80 12.09
C ASP A 12 3.51 2.92 13.06
N ASP A 13 2.68 2.58 14.04
CA ASP A 13 2.19 3.53 15.05
C ASP A 13 3.29 4.16 15.91
N VAL A 14 4.38 3.43 16.15
CA VAL A 14 5.52 3.94 16.91
C VAL A 14 6.19 5.07 16.13
N TYR A 15 6.57 4.80 14.88
CA TYR A 15 7.19 5.83 14.04
C TYR A 15 6.23 6.99 13.73
N ASP A 16 4.95 6.70 13.54
CA ASP A 16 3.90 7.71 13.31
C ASP A 16 3.82 8.73 14.44
N ARG A 17 3.82 8.27 15.69
CA ARG A 17 3.78 9.12 16.88
C ARG A 17 5.12 9.79 17.13
N ASP A 18 6.22 9.04 17.10
CA ASP A 18 7.55 9.53 17.49
C ASP A 18 8.08 10.60 16.52
N GLN A 19 7.51 10.71 15.31
CA GLN A 19 7.86 11.71 14.31
C GLN A 19 6.75 12.75 14.10
N ALA A 20 5.69 12.73 14.90
CA ALA A 20 4.58 13.67 14.78
C ALA A 20 4.98 15.06 15.26
N SER A 21 4.89 16.06 14.38
CA SER A 21 5.16 17.45 14.74
C SER A 21 4.14 18.04 15.73
N ASP A 22 2.93 17.47 15.75
CA ASP A 22 1.87 17.81 16.70
C ASP A 22 1.92 16.97 17.99
N GLY A 23 2.89 16.05 18.11
CA GLY A 23 3.03 15.13 19.23
C GLY A 23 1.97 14.03 19.31
N VAL A 24 1.07 13.92 18.33
CA VAL A 24 -0.05 12.97 18.35
C VAL A 24 0.09 11.91 17.26
N SER A 25 0.04 12.32 15.98
CA SER A 25 0.10 11.39 14.85
C SER A 25 0.40 12.13 13.55
N ARG A 26 1.49 11.76 12.87
CA ARG A 26 1.75 12.26 11.51
C ARG A 26 0.60 11.91 10.58
N TYR A 27 0.14 10.68 10.62
CA TYR A 27 -0.97 10.21 9.80
C TYR A 27 -2.24 11.03 10.06
N GLY A 28 -2.54 11.36 11.33
CA GLY A 28 -3.60 12.30 11.69
C GLY A 28 -3.45 13.68 11.04
N ALA A 29 -2.24 14.25 11.05
CA ALA A 29 -1.97 15.53 10.39
C ALA A 29 -2.15 15.44 8.86
N TYR A 30 -1.74 14.32 8.24
CA TYR A 30 -1.95 14.06 6.82
C TYR A 30 -3.43 13.88 6.48
N LEU A 31 -4.20 13.21 7.31
CA LEU A 31 -5.66 13.07 7.17
C LEU A 31 -6.34 14.45 7.19
N ALA A 32 -5.98 15.32 8.13
CA ALA A 32 -6.51 16.68 8.21
C ALA A 32 -6.18 17.51 6.96
N ARG A 33 -4.93 17.42 6.48
CA ARG A 33 -4.48 18.12 5.26
C ARG A 33 -5.19 17.63 3.99
N HIS A 34 -5.60 16.36 3.96
CA HIS A 34 -6.27 15.73 2.81
C HIS A 34 -7.76 15.46 3.06
N ARG A 35 -8.40 16.19 3.99
CA ARG A 35 -9.81 15.98 4.36
C ARG A 35 -10.77 16.01 3.17
N GLY A 36 -10.47 16.79 2.13
CA GLY A 36 -11.29 16.86 0.91
C GLY A 36 -11.43 15.53 0.17
N LYS A 37 -10.55 14.54 0.42
CA LYS A 37 -10.70 13.18 -0.10
C LYS A 37 -11.84 12.41 0.57
N PHE A 38 -12.27 12.84 1.75
CA PHE A 38 -13.30 12.19 2.55
C PHE A 38 -14.64 12.90 2.44
N LEU A 39 -14.78 13.82 1.46
CA LEU A 39 -16.02 14.52 1.15
C LEU A 39 -16.57 13.98 -0.18
N ASP A 40 -17.89 13.95 -0.30
CA ASP A 40 -18.60 13.69 -1.54
C ASP A 40 -18.67 14.93 -2.45
N PHE A 41 -19.44 14.85 -3.53
CA PHE A 41 -19.60 15.94 -4.49
C PHE A 41 -20.27 17.19 -3.90
N ASP A 42 -21.12 17.01 -2.88
CA ASP A 42 -21.83 18.08 -2.19
C ASP A 42 -21.05 18.60 -0.95
N GLU A 43 -19.75 18.31 -0.91
CA GLU A 43 -18.82 18.61 0.17
C GLU A 43 -19.24 18.02 1.54
N GLN A 44 -20.08 16.98 1.54
CA GLN A 44 -20.49 16.29 2.76
C GLN A 44 -19.54 15.13 3.09
N PRO A 45 -19.27 14.83 4.37
CA PRO A 45 -18.49 13.66 4.76
C PRO A 45 -19.02 12.37 4.13
N THR A 46 -18.15 11.56 3.49
CA THR A 46 -18.57 10.25 2.96
C THR A 46 -19.13 9.37 4.07
N THR A 47 -20.25 8.72 3.78
CA THR A 47 -20.90 7.75 4.66
C THR A 47 -20.52 6.31 4.31
N GLY A 48 -19.86 6.10 3.16
CA GLY A 48 -19.49 4.77 2.68
C GLY A 48 -18.23 4.24 3.39
N ARG A 49 -18.35 3.10 4.08
CA ARG A 49 -17.21 2.42 4.74
C ARG A 49 -16.06 2.10 3.78
N LEU A 50 -16.38 1.60 2.58
CA LEU A 50 -15.35 1.28 1.56
C LEU A 50 -14.66 2.56 1.05
N GLU A 51 -15.41 3.62 0.79
CA GLU A 51 -14.87 4.90 0.33
C GLU A 51 -13.98 5.54 1.40
N PHE A 52 -14.43 5.54 2.66
CA PHE A 52 -13.65 6.00 3.80
C PHE A 52 -12.35 5.20 3.93
N ALA A 53 -12.42 3.87 3.93
CA ALA A 53 -11.26 2.99 4.04
C ALA A 53 -10.29 3.15 2.85
N ALA A 54 -10.81 3.30 1.63
CA ALA A 54 -10.02 3.58 0.44
C ALA A 54 -9.22 4.88 0.56
N ASN A 55 -9.86 5.94 1.04
CA ASN A 55 -9.21 7.24 1.21
C ASN A 55 -8.21 7.23 2.37
N ALA A 56 -8.53 6.56 3.48
CA ALA A 56 -7.60 6.30 4.57
C ALA A 56 -6.34 5.57 4.07
N TRP A 57 -6.52 4.46 3.34
CA TRP A 57 -5.41 3.70 2.74
C TRP A 57 -4.53 4.53 1.81
N ARG A 58 -5.15 5.32 0.91
CA ARG A 58 -4.43 6.22 0.00
C ARG A 58 -3.58 7.22 0.78
N VAL A 59 -4.15 7.86 1.81
CA VAL A 59 -3.41 8.84 2.64
C VAL A 59 -2.29 8.17 3.43
N ALA A 60 -2.50 6.95 3.93
CA ALA A 60 -1.50 6.18 4.68
C ALA A 60 -0.31 5.71 3.81
N SER A 61 -0.47 5.73 2.49
CA SER A 61 0.49 5.20 1.53
C SER A 61 1.27 6.31 0.81
N SER A 62 2.41 5.96 0.24
CA SER A 62 3.10 6.83 -0.72
C SER A 62 2.30 6.90 -2.03
N PRO A 63 2.34 8.04 -2.77
CA PRO A 63 3.18 9.22 -2.52
C PRO A 63 2.56 10.25 -1.56
N ILE A 64 1.35 10.03 -1.04
CA ILE A 64 0.69 11.03 -0.19
C ILE A 64 1.45 11.22 1.11
N MET A 65 1.73 10.14 1.84
CA MET A 65 2.53 10.20 3.06
C MET A 65 3.93 9.60 2.81
N ALA A 66 4.96 10.38 3.08
CA ALA A 66 6.36 9.99 2.93
C ALA A 66 7.18 10.37 4.18
N PRO A 67 7.84 9.41 4.86
CA PRO A 67 7.63 7.95 4.74
C PRO A 67 6.18 7.55 5.03
N PRO A 68 5.66 6.47 4.39
CA PRO A 68 4.27 6.03 4.56
C PRO A 68 3.99 5.55 5.98
N TYR A 69 2.72 5.61 6.39
CA TYR A 69 2.24 5.04 7.64
C TYR A 69 2.29 3.51 7.62
N VAL A 70 1.99 2.90 6.47
CA VAL A 70 2.09 1.44 6.26
C VAL A 70 3.44 1.08 5.66
N LYS A 71 4.20 0.27 6.39
CA LYS A 71 5.40 -0.42 5.87
C LYS A 71 4.98 -1.67 5.10
N SER A 72 5.49 -1.82 3.90
CA SER A 72 5.28 -3.01 3.07
C SER A 72 6.50 -3.93 3.04
N ASN A 73 6.28 -5.18 2.64
CA ASN A 73 7.35 -6.13 2.37
C ASN A 73 8.27 -5.53 1.28
N PRO A 74 9.60 -5.67 1.42
CA PRO A 74 10.56 -5.11 0.48
C PRO A 74 10.42 -5.54 -1.00
N ARG A 75 9.67 -6.61 -1.31
CA ARG A 75 9.32 -7.01 -2.69
C ARG A 75 8.07 -6.31 -3.25
N VAL A 76 7.19 -5.79 -2.40
CA VAL A 76 5.97 -5.08 -2.81
C VAL A 76 6.36 -3.72 -3.39
N GLN A 77 5.95 -3.47 -4.63
CA GLN A 77 6.23 -2.26 -5.39
C GLN A 77 5.12 -1.23 -5.26
N SER A 78 3.87 -1.69 -5.24
CA SER A 78 2.70 -0.86 -5.00
C SER A 78 1.56 -1.67 -4.38
N ALA A 79 0.63 -0.97 -3.76
CA ALA A 79 -0.60 -1.51 -3.21
C ALA A 79 -1.70 -0.43 -3.36
N GLU A 80 -2.37 -0.44 -4.50
CA GLU A 80 -3.25 0.66 -4.93
C GLU A 80 -4.72 0.26 -4.87
N VAL A 81 -5.58 1.19 -4.47
CA VAL A 81 -7.03 0.95 -4.45
C VAL A 81 -7.58 0.98 -5.88
N MET A 82 -8.35 -0.03 -6.23
CA MET A 82 -9.05 -0.19 -7.50
C MET A 82 -10.55 -0.39 -7.24
N TRP A 83 -11.38 0.14 -8.13
CA TRP A 83 -12.84 -0.05 -8.12
C TRP A 83 -13.27 -0.61 -9.48
N ASP A 84 -14.16 -1.59 -9.48
CA ASP A 84 -14.82 -2.03 -10.71
C ASP A 84 -16.04 -1.16 -11.05
N GLU A 85 -16.68 -1.46 -12.19
CA GLU A 85 -17.88 -0.75 -12.65
C GLU A 85 -19.13 -0.98 -11.78
N PHE A 86 -19.08 -1.99 -10.90
CA PHE A 86 -20.16 -2.36 -9.99
C PHE A 86 -19.96 -1.81 -8.56
N GLY A 87 -18.89 -1.05 -8.32
CA GLY A 87 -18.59 -0.49 -7.02
C GLY A 87 -17.93 -1.48 -6.04
N HIS A 88 -17.39 -2.60 -6.52
CA HIS A 88 -16.57 -3.47 -5.68
C HIS A 88 -15.15 -2.89 -5.57
N MET A 89 -14.66 -2.81 -4.33
CA MET A 89 -13.32 -2.34 -4.04
C MET A 89 -12.34 -3.51 -3.96
N ALA A 90 -11.15 -3.32 -4.51
CA ALA A 90 -10.01 -4.18 -4.30
C ALA A 90 -8.74 -3.35 -4.05
N VAL A 91 -7.68 -4.01 -3.59
CA VAL A 91 -6.34 -3.47 -3.61
C VAL A 91 -5.47 -4.31 -4.53
N ASP A 92 -4.90 -3.64 -5.53
CA ASP A 92 -3.96 -4.20 -6.47
C ASP A 92 -2.55 -4.12 -5.89
N VAL A 93 -2.00 -5.27 -5.52
CA VAL A 93 -0.66 -5.40 -4.97
C VAL A 93 0.29 -5.89 -6.05
N VAL A 94 1.25 -5.05 -6.43
CA VAL A 94 2.32 -5.41 -7.37
C VAL A 94 3.52 -5.92 -6.61
N ILE A 95 3.96 -7.13 -6.93
CA ILE A 95 5.08 -7.80 -6.27
C ILE A 95 6.18 -8.08 -7.30
N GLY A 96 7.39 -7.63 -7.00
CA GLY A 96 8.57 -7.97 -7.80
C GLY A 96 8.87 -9.47 -7.69
N ALA A 97 8.99 -10.14 -8.84
CA ALA A 97 9.23 -11.57 -8.93
C ALA A 97 10.60 -11.88 -9.54
N LYS A 98 11.19 -13.01 -9.12
CA LYS A 98 12.27 -13.66 -9.86
C LYS A 98 11.64 -14.45 -10.98
N GLY A 99 11.98 -14.11 -12.22
CA GLY A 99 11.53 -14.88 -13.37
C GLY A 99 12.56 -14.79 -14.48
N ALA A 100 13.01 -15.95 -14.97
CA ALA A 100 13.70 -16.02 -16.24
C ALA A 100 12.68 -15.81 -17.35
N LEU A 101 12.39 -14.55 -17.67
CA LEU A 101 11.74 -14.23 -18.93
C LEU A 101 12.66 -14.73 -20.04
N THR A 102 12.13 -15.56 -20.94
CA THR A 102 12.89 -16.03 -22.10
C THR A 102 12.98 -14.88 -23.08
N LEU A 103 13.98 -14.04 -22.88
CA LEU A 103 14.27 -12.95 -23.80
C LEU A 103 14.95 -13.50 -25.07
N PRO A 104 14.68 -12.91 -26.25
CA PRO A 104 15.47 -13.12 -27.45
C PRO A 104 16.97 -12.96 -27.13
N ARG A 105 17.81 -13.78 -27.77
CA ARG A 105 19.26 -13.82 -27.48
C ARG A 105 19.92 -12.44 -27.52
N GLU A 106 19.48 -11.59 -28.44
CA GLU A 106 19.99 -10.23 -28.66
C GLU A 106 19.71 -9.28 -27.49
N LEU A 107 18.69 -9.56 -26.68
CA LEU A 107 18.24 -8.74 -25.57
C LEU A 107 18.76 -9.22 -24.21
N ARG A 108 19.14 -10.50 -24.09
CA ARG A 108 19.52 -11.14 -22.82
C ARG A 108 20.65 -10.44 -22.07
N TYR A 109 21.66 -9.95 -22.79
CA TYR A 109 22.83 -9.31 -22.19
C TYR A 109 22.68 -7.79 -22.00
N LYS A 110 21.59 -7.21 -22.54
CA LYS A 110 21.31 -5.77 -22.47
C LYS A 110 20.21 -5.42 -21.47
N ALA A 111 19.37 -6.41 -21.12
CA ALA A 111 18.26 -6.22 -20.22
C ALA A 111 18.71 -6.17 -18.75
N ARG A 112 18.32 -5.11 -18.04
CA ARG A 112 18.38 -5.03 -16.58
C ARG A 112 17.09 -5.57 -15.97
N GLY A 113 17.21 -6.11 -14.76
CA GLY A 113 16.07 -6.56 -13.97
C GLY A 113 16.00 -5.83 -12.64
N TRP A 114 15.15 -6.36 -11.74
CA TRP A 114 15.06 -5.88 -10.36
C TRP A 114 16.44 -5.80 -9.69
N GLN A 115 16.74 -4.65 -9.10
CA GLN A 115 17.97 -4.42 -8.35
C GLN A 115 17.71 -4.55 -6.85
N ARG A 116 18.79 -4.83 -6.11
CA ARG A 116 18.83 -4.84 -4.65
C ARG A 116 19.80 -3.79 -4.17
N ASP A 117 19.39 -3.03 -3.17
CA ASP A 117 20.20 -1.94 -2.62
C ASP A 117 21.28 -2.58 -1.73
N SER A 118 22.54 -2.17 -1.87
CA SER A 118 23.62 -2.66 -1.01
C SER A 118 23.40 -2.29 0.45
N LEU A 119 22.74 -1.15 0.73
CA LEU A 119 22.37 -0.69 2.06
C LEU A 119 21.04 -1.28 2.55
N SER A 120 20.16 -1.68 1.63
CA SER A 120 18.87 -2.32 1.91
C SER A 120 18.68 -3.59 1.08
N PRO A 121 19.46 -4.66 1.31
CA PRO A 121 19.55 -5.83 0.42
C PRO A 121 18.26 -6.63 0.30
N ARG A 122 17.27 -6.34 1.16
CA ARG A 122 15.94 -6.91 1.08
C ARG A 122 15.05 -6.18 0.07
N ARG A 123 15.25 -4.88 -0.18
CA ARG A 123 14.42 -4.07 -1.07
C ARG A 123 14.73 -4.33 -2.53
N TRP A 124 13.66 -4.45 -3.30
CA TRP A 124 13.65 -4.59 -4.74
C TRP A 124 13.27 -3.26 -5.32
N PHE A 125 14.08 -2.75 -6.25
CA PHE A 125 13.77 -1.51 -6.94
C PHE A 125 13.97 -1.64 -8.44
N ASP A 126 13.14 -0.90 -9.18
CA ASP A 126 13.33 -0.61 -10.59
C ASP A 126 14.61 0.22 -10.75
N PRO A 127 15.59 -0.21 -11.59
CA PRO A 127 16.79 0.56 -11.88
C PRO A 127 16.54 2.02 -12.28
N GLN A 128 15.37 2.33 -12.86
CA GLN A 128 15.01 3.65 -13.40
C GLN A 128 16.10 4.22 -14.34
N ASP A 129 16.76 3.35 -15.11
CA ASP A 129 17.80 3.72 -16.06
C ASP A 129 17.23 3.68 -17.50
N PRO A 130 16.86 4.83 -18.07
CA PRO A 130 16.26 4.89 -19.40
C PRO A 130 17.24 4.58 -20.54
N GLN A 131 18.55 4.46 -20.27
CA GLN A 131 19.56 4.14 -21.28
C GLN A 131 19.64 2.64 -21.57
N HIS A 132 19.02 1.81 -20.74
CA HIS A 132 19.08 0.36 -20.85
C HIS A 132 17.69 -0.25 -20.95
N LEU A 133 17.58 -1.30 -21.76
CA LEU A 133 16.39 -2.15 -21.74
C LEU A 133 16.19 -2.65 -20.30
N THR A 134 14.98 -2.51 -19.77
CA THR A 134 14.63 -2.98 -18.44
C THR A 134 13.44 -3.93 -18.53
N VAL A 135 13.56 -5.08 -17.88
CA VAL A 135 12.56 -6.16 -17.89
C VAL A 135 12.32 -6.59 -16.45
N LEU A 136 11.11 -6.33 -15.95
CA LEU A 136 10.75 -6.53 -14.54
C LEU A 136 9.60 -7.54 -14.43
N PRO A 137 9.88 -8.84 -14.22
CA PRO A 137 8.84 -9.81 -13.92
C PRO A 137 8.07 -9.38 -12.66
N MET A 138 6.75 -9.34 -12.73
CA MET A 138 5.89 -8.96 -11.62
C MET A 138 4.68 -9.88 -11.51
N VAL A 139 4.20 -10.04 -10.28
CA VAL A 139 2.91 -10.65 -9.99
C VAL A 139 1.97 -9.53 -9.53
N LEU A 140 0.80 -9.45 -10.16
CA LEU A 140 -0.31 -8.63 -9.69
C LEU A 140 -1.24 -9.51 -8.86
N VAL A 141 -1.40 -9.17 -7.58
CA VAL A 141 -2.37 -9.80 -6.68
C VAL A 141 -3.48 -8.80 -6.42
N ARG A 142 -4.68 -9.08 -6.91
CA ARG A 142 -5.87 -8.27 -6.65
C ARG A 142 -6.61 -8.86 -5.46
N VAL A 143 -6.62 -8.14 -4.33
CA VAL A 143 -7.28 -8.57 -3.10
C VAL A 143 -8.60 -7.82 -2.94
N PRO A 144 -9.76 -8.50 -3.04
CA PRO A 144 -11.05 -7.87 -2.77
C PRO A 144 -11.12 -7.36 -1.33
N ILE A 145 -11.64 -6.14 -1.15
CA ILE A 145 -11.87 -5.56 0.17
C ILE A 145 -13.36 -5.64 0.46
N THR A 146 -13.69 -6.37 1.53
CA THR A 146 -15.08 -6.60 1.94
C THR A 146 -15.45 -5.70 3.11
N LEU A 147 -16.73 -5.31 3.18
CA LEU A 147 -17.25 -4.43 4.23
C LEU A 147 -17.11 -4.95 5.65
N GLY A 148 -17.10 -6.28 5.85
CA GLY A 148 -17.36 -6.93 7.15
C GLY A 148 -16.70 -6.28 8.35
N ASP A 149 -15.38 -6.11 8.29
CA ASP A 149 -14.59 -5.65 9.44
C ASP A 149 -14.25 -4.15 9.40
N LEU A 150 -14.55 -3.43 8.31
CA LEU A 150 -14.18 -2.01 8.18
C LEU A 150 -14.95 -1.13 9.17
N PRO A 151 -14.37 -0.13 9.85
CA PRO A 151 -15.14 0.69 10.78
C PRO A 151 -16.16 1.57 10.06
N GLU A 152 -17.22 1.97 10.78
CA GLU A 152 -18.11 3.05 10.32
C GLU A 152 -17.33 4.38 10.24
N PRO A 153 -17.54 5.21 9.22
CA PRO A 153 -16.86 6.51 9.12
C PRO A 153 -17.18 7.42 10.31
N VAL A 154 -16.15 7.94 10.97
CA VAL A 154 -16.27 8.90 12.06
C VAL A 154 -15.48 10.16 11.70
N TYR A 155 -16.10 11.31 11.95
CA TYR A 155 -15.56 12.63 11.66
C TYR A 155 -15.60 13.50 12.90
N ARG A 156 -14.67 14.46 12.98
CA ARG A 156 -14.70 15.56 13.96
C ARG A 156 -15.45 16.75 13.39
N ASP A 157 -15.75 17.74 14.23
CA ASP A 157 -16.58 18.93 13.93
C ASP A 157 -16.23 19.71 12.65
N THR A 158 -15.04 19.52 12.09
CA THR A 158 -14.57 20.17 10.85
C THR A 158 -14.60 19.27 9.61
N ALA A 159 -15.45 18.23 9.61
CA ALA A 159 -15.48 17.19 8.58
C ALA A 159 -14.10 16.51 8.37
N THR A 160 -13.26 16.55 9.40
CA THR A 160 -11.95 15.91 9.38
C THR A 160 -12.12 14.47 9.85
N PRO A 161 -11.68 13.45 9.08
CA PRO A 161 -11.80 12.05 9.49
C PRO A 161 -11.09 11.84 10.83
N GLU A 162 -11.74 11.12 11.73
CA GLU A 162 -11.19 10.80 13.03
C GLU A 162 -9.99 9.84 12.87
N THR A 163 -8.89 10.16 13.56
CA THR A 163 -7.60 9.50 13.29
C THR A 163 -7.58 8.05 13.73
N LEU A 164 -8.24 7.70 14.83
CA LEU A 164 -8.30 6.32 15.30
C LEU A 164 -9.14 5.47 14.35
N THR A 165 -10.34 5.93 13.99
CA THR A 165 -11.18 5.27 12.98
C THR A 165 -10.46 5.08 11.64
N ALA A 166 -9.72 6.09 11.16
CA ALA A 166 -8.93 5.97 9.94
C ALA A 166 -7.73 5.01 10.07
N LYS A 167 -7.14 4.87 11.26
CA LYS A 167 -6.12 3.85 11.52
C LYS A 167 -6.73 2.46 11.53
N ASP A 168 -7.87 2.27 12.18
CA ASP A 168 -8.59 0.99 12.23
C ASP A 168 -8.95 0.50 10.82
N ALA A 169 -9.44 1.39 9.96
CA ALA A 169 -9.68 1.05 8.55
C ALA A 169 -8.41 0.57 7.82
N VAL A 170 -7.26 1.21 8.07
CA VAL A 170 -5.96 0.81 7.49
C VAL A 170 -5.47 -0.51 8.05
N TRP A 171 -5.66 -0.75 9.36
CA TRP A 171 -5.33 -2.01 10.02
C TRP A 171 -6.13 -3.17 9.42
N GLU A 172 -7.42 -2.98 9.16
CA GLU A 172 -8.27 -4.00 8.56
C GLU A 172 -7.92 -4.29 7.10
N ILE A 173 -7.60 -3.26 6.31
CA ILE A 173 -7.04 -3.48 4.97
C ILE A 173 -5.72 -4.27 5.07
N CYS A 174 -4.80 -3.90 5.96
CA CYS A 174 -3.57 -4.67 6.16
C CYS A 174 -3.86 -6.13 6.54
N ALA A 175 -4.84 -6.38 7.40
CA ALA A 175 -5.23 -7.74 7.80
C ALA A 175 -5.73 -8.55 6.60
N MET A 176 -6.61 -7.97 5.78
CA MET A 176 -7.10 -8.56 4.53
C MET A 176 -5.97 -8.87 3.55
N LEU A 177 -5.07 -7.91 3.29
CA LEU A 177 -3.93 -8.11 2.40
C LEU A 177 -2.98 -9.20 2.91
N ASN A 178 -2.67 -9.19 4.21
CA ASN A 178 -1.74 -10.12 4.81
C ASN A 178 -2.23 -11.58 4.73
N ARG A 179 -3.55 -11.82 4.75
CA ARG A 179 -4.14 -13.16 4.58
C ARG A 179 -3.85 -13.78 3.21
N VAL A 180 -3.72 -12.96 2.17
CA VAL A 180 -3.52 -13.42 0.78
C VAL A 180 -2.05 -13.30 0.37
N VAL A 181 -1.48 -12.11 0.55
CA VAL A 181 -0.17 -11.75 0.00
C VAL A 181 0.97 -12.52 0.66
N ALA A 182 0.82 -12.94 1.92
CA ALA A 182 1.84 -13.73 2.60
C ALA A 182 2.12 -15.05 1.87
N GLY A 183 1.07 -15.79 1.50
CA GLY A 183 1.21 -17.04 0.75
C GLY A 183 1.78 -16.86 -0.66
N VAL A 184 1.45 -15.75 -1.32
CA VAL A 184 2.04 -15.41 -2.63
C VAL A 184 3.54 -15.15 -2.49
N LEU A 185 3.95 -14.37 -1.49
CA LEU A 185 5.36 -14.08 -1.25
C LEU A 185 6.16 -15.34 -0.90
N ASP A 186 5.60 -16.22 -0.06
CA ASP A 186 6.22 -17.50 0.29
C ASP A 186 6.40 -18.42 -0.95
N GLY A 187 5.53 -18.32 -1.94
CA GLY A 187 5.64 -19.07 -3.21
C GLY A 187 6.61 -18.47 -4.24
N LEU A 188 7.14 -17.26 -4.00
CA LEU A 188 8.08 -16.56 -4.88
C LEU A 188 9.55 -16.62 -4.38
N ASP A 189 9.80 -17.29 -3.26
CA ASP A 189 11.13 -17.58 -2.72
C ASP A 189 11.61 -18.98 -3.15
#